data_AF-A0A932FBF3-F1
#
_entry.id   AF-A0A932FBF3-F1
#
_cell.length_a   1.000
_cell.length_b   1.000
_cell.length_c   1.000
_cell.angle_alpha   90.00
_cell.angle_beta   90.00
_cell.angle_gamma   90.00
#
_symmetry.space_group_name_H-M   'P 1'
#
loop_
_entity.id
_entity.type
_entity.pdbx_description
1 polymer ?
#
loop_
_entity_poly.entity_id
_entity_poly.type
_entity_poly.pdbx_seq_one_letter_code
_entity_poly.pdbx_strand_id
1 'polypeptide(L)' 'MSNDLELEDFRMQCRRQLARPVSERVRFGFFRNPNPVRDSDRNRSFGSMQEYRRYCEQAYPAYFGYARPERATLRA' A
#
# COMPACT_ATOMS: atom_id res chain seq x y z
N MET A 1 -22.25 -5.17 -16.08
CA MET A 1 -22.43 -3.74 -16.39
C MET A 1 -21.76 -2.79 -15.39
N SER A 2 -21.46 -3.19 -14.14
CA SER A 2 -20.78 -2.32 -13.16
C SER A 2 -19.28 -2.12 -13.45
N ASN A 3 -18.57 -3.19 -13.82
CA ASN A 3 -17.11 -3.19 -13.92
C ASN A 3 -16.55 -2.38 -15.12
N ASP A 4 -17.31 -2.33 -16.22
CA ASP A 4 -16.89 -1.58 -17.42
C ASP A 4 -16.96 -0.07 -17.21
N LEU A 5 -17.97 0.40 -16.46
CA LEU A 5 -18.10 1.81 -16.10
C LEU A 5 -17.00 2.25 -15.12
N GLU A 6 -16.65 1.40 -14.16
CA GLU A 6 -15.53 1.64 -13.24
C GLU A 6 -14.19 1.70 -13.98
N LEU A 7 -13.98 0.81 -14.95
CA LEU A 7 -12.76 0.81 -15.75
C LEU A 7 -12.68 2.06 -16.66
N GLU A 8 -13.79 2.49 -17.23
CA GLU A 8 -13.87 3.72 -18.02
C GLU A 8 -13.56 4.96 -17.15
N ASP A 9 -14.15 5.06 -15.95
CA ASP A 9 -13.88 6.18 -15.05
C ASP A 9 -12.42 6.20 -14.58
N PHE A 10 -11.85 5.04 -14.26
CA PHE A 10 -10.43 4.91 -13.93
C PHE A 10 -9.54 5.39 -15.08
N ARG A 11 -9.82 4.98 -16.32
CA ARG A 11 -9.09 5.46 -17.50
C ARG A 11 -9.20 6.98 -17.65
N MET A 12 -10.38 7.55 -17.42
CA MET A 12 -10.61 8.99 -17.46
C MET A 12 -9.89 9.73 -16.33
N GLN A 13 -9.80 9.15 -15.13
CA GLN A 13 -8.98 9.68 -14.04
C GLN A 13 -7.50 9.73 -14.43
N CYS A 14 -6.96 8.65 -15.00
CA CYS A 14 -5.57 8.59 -15.48
C CYS A 14 -5.28 9.69 -16.53
N ARG A 15 -6.16 9.87 -17.52
CA ARG A 15 -6.01 10.93 -18.53
C ARG A 15 -5.98 12.33 -17.90
N ARG A 16 -6.90 12.61 -16.96
CA ARG A 16 -6.95 13.88 -16.22
C ARG A 16 -5.65 14.14 -15.44
N GLN A 17 -5.09 13.11 -14.81
CA GLN A 17 -3.83 13.25 -14.06
C GLN A 17 -2.62 13.49 -14.97
N LEU A 18 -2.56 12.83 -16.12
CA LEU A 18 -1.48 13.02 -17.09
C LEU A 18 -1.52 14.41 -17.74
N ALA A 19 -2.70 14.99 -17.91
CA ALA A 19 -2.88 16.34 -18.43
C ALA A 19 -2.43 17.46 -17.47
N ARG A 20 -2.21 17.16 -16.17
CA ARG A 20 -1.74 18.15 -15.21
C ARG A 20 -0.29 18.58 -15.48
N PRO A 21 0.06 19.86 -15.25
CA PRO A 21 1.46 20.30 -15.26
C PRO A 21 2.35 19.44 -14.36
N VAL A 22 3.62 19.29 -14.74
CA VAL A 22 4.60 18.51 -13.94
C VAL A 22 4.65 18.98 -12.49
N SER A 23 4.60 20.29 -12.25
CA SER A 23 4.57 20.89 -10.91
C SER A 23 3.38 20.41 -10.07
N GLU A 24 2.18 20.30 -10.65
CA GLU A 24 1.00 19.79 -9.95
C GLU A 24 1.09 18.28 -9.71
N ARG A 25 1.64 17.53 -10.67
CA ARG A 25 1.88 16.09 -10.47
C ARG A 25 2.88 15.83 -9.35
N VAL A 26 3.91 16.66 -9.22
CA VAL A 26 4.84 16.59 -8.09
C VAL A 26 4.18 17.07 -6.79
N ARG A 27 3.34 18.10 -6.83
CA ARG A 27 2.66 18.60 -5.63
C ARG A 27 1.66 17.60 -5.04
N PHE A 28 0.93 16.88 -5.90
CA PHE A 28 -0.21 16.05 -5.49
C PHE A 28 -0.02 14.55 -5.74
N GLY A 29 0.95 14.15 -6.56
CA GLY A 29 1.20 12.75 -6.90
C GLY A 29 2.07 12.03 -5.87
N PHE A 30 2.72 12.77 -4.97
CA PHE A 30 3.45 12.18 -3.85
C PHE A 30 2.60 12.28 -2.59
N PHE A 31 2.45 11.15 -1.91
CA PHE A 31 1.95 11.08 -0.56
C PHE A 31 3.02 10.44 0.31
N ARG A 32 3.05 10.80 1.60
CA ARG A 32 3.95 10.14 2.55
C ARG A 32 3.37 8.77 2.86
N ASN A 33 3.93 7.73 2.24
CA ASN A 33 3.63 6.35 2.60
C ASN A 33 4.55 5.94 3.76
N PRO A 34 4.06 5.83 5.00
CA PRO A 34 4.89 5.30 6.08
C PRO A 34 5.34 3.88 5.72
N ASN A 35 6.65 3.64 5.76
CA ASN A 35 7.20 2.34 5.46
C ASN A 35 7.99 1.90 6.70
N PRO A 36 7.39 1.12 7.61
CA PRO A 36 7.98 0.87 8.91
C PRO A 36 9.25 0.01 8.83
N VAL A 37 9.51 -0.64 7.69
CA VAL A 37 10.77 -1.34 7.42
C VAL A 37 11.87 -0.36 7.02
N ARG A 38 11.59 0.53 6.05
CA ARG A 38 12.56 1.52 5.55
C ARG A 38 12.80 2.68 6.52
N ASP A 39 11.77 3.02 7.30
CA ASP A 39 11.81 4.05 8.32
C ASP A 39 12.50 3.56 9.61
N SER A 40 12.84 2.26 9.69
CA SER A 40 13.60 1.74 10.82
C SER A 40 15.10 1.90 10.60
N ASP A 41 15.79 2.47 11.58
CA ASP A 41 17.27 2.60 11.58
C ASP A 41 18.00 1.25 11.76
N ARG A 42 17.30 0.13 11.61
CA ARG A 42 17.81 -1.21 11.90
C ARG A 42 17.53 -2.16 10.75
N ASN A 43 18.59 -2.76 10.21
CA ASN A 43 18.43 -3.97 9.41
C ASN A 43 18.05 -5.14 10.32
N ARG A 44 16.91 -5.77 10.03
CA ARG A 44 16.43 -6.96 10.73
C ARG A 44 16.43 -8.15 9.80
N SER A 45 17.03 -9.24 10.26
CA SER A 45 16.89 -10.57 9.68
C SER A 45 16.24 -11.50 10.71
N PHE A 46 15.59 -12.55 10.23
CA PHE A 46 14.91 -13.54 11.07
C PHE A 46 15.45 -14.92 10.70
N GLY A 47 15.54 -15.82 11.70
CA GLY A 47 15.98 -17.20 11.48
C GLY A 47 14.89 -18.06 10.82
N SER A 48 13.64 -17.59 10.78
CA SER A 48 12.54 -18.30 10.13
C SER A 48 11.40 -17.37 9.73
N MET A 49 10.53 -17.85 8.82
CA MET A 49 9.28 -17.16 8.47
C MET A 49 8.29 -17.07 9.63
N GLN A 50 8.34 -18.01 10.59
CA GLN A 50 7.45 -17.98 11.75
C GLN A 50 7.83 -16.83 12.70
N GLU A 51 9.13 -16.64 12.91
CA GLU A 51 9.67 -15.54 13.70
C GLU A 51 9.35 -14.17 13.07
N TYR A 52 9.58 -14.04 11.75
CA TYR A 52 9.20 -12.84 10.99
C TYR A 52 7.72 -12.47 11.18
N ARG A 53 6.81 -13.43 10.99
CA ARG A 53 5.35 -13.18 11.10
C ARG A 53 4.96 -12.76 12.51
N ARG A 54 5.50 -13.44 13.54
CA ARG A 54 5.23 -13.09 14.94
C ARG A 54 5.68 -11.67 15.24
N TYR A 55 6.86 -11.27 14.74
CA TYR A 55 7.33 -9.90 14.88
C TYR A 55 6.39 -8.91 14.18
N CYS A 56 6.01 -9.16 12.93
CA CYS A 56 5.10 -8.28 12.19
C CYS A 56 3.74 -8.09 12.89
N GLU A 57 3.17 -9.16 13.45
CA GLU A 57 1.90 -9.14 14.19
C GLU A 57 1.97 -8.30 15.47
N GLN A 58 3.16 -8.17 16.09
CA GLN A 58 3.36 -7.43 17.33
C GLN A 58 3.84 -5.99 17.09
N ALA A 59 4.71 -5.79 16.10
CA ALA A 59 5.42 -4.53 15.87
C ALA A 59 4.66 -3.57 14.94
N TYR A 60 3.79 -4.09 14.07
CA TYR A 60 3.12 -3.27 13.06
C TYR A 60 1.59 -3.29 13.24
N PRO A 61 0.94 -2.12 13.21
CA PRO A 61 -0.51 -2.03 13.08
C PRO A 61 -1.05 -2.84 11.89
N ALA A 62 -2.26 -3.38 12.06
CA ALA A 62 -2.92 -4.22 11.06
C ALA A 62 -3.03 -3.56 9.67
N TYR A 63 -3.22 -2.24 9.61
CA TYR A 63 -3.37 -1.50 8.36
C TYR A 63 -2.11 -1.53 7.46
N PHE A 64 -0.94 -1.89 8.00
CA PHE A 64 0.26 -2.07 7.18
C PHE A 64 0.27 -3.38 6.38
N GLY A 65 -0.61 -4.34 6.69
CA GLY A 65 -0.76 -5.58 5.91
C GLY A 65 0.38 -6.59 6.05
N TYR A 66 1.31 -6.41 7.01
CA TYR A 66 2.38 -7.39 7.27
C TYR A 66 1.91 -8.60 8.08
N ALA A 67 0.82 -8.44 8.85
CA ALA A 67 0.23 -9.53 9.61
C ALA A 67 -0.47 -10.53 8.69
N ARG A 68 -0.74 -11.74 9.20
CA ARG A 68 -1.52 -12.71 8.45
C ARG A 68 -2.91 -12.14 8.15
N PRO A 69 -3.39 -12.18 6.90
CA PRO A 69 -4.73 -11.69 6.59
C PRO A 69 -5.76 -12.49 7.38
N GLU A 70 -6.65 -11.78 8.08
CA GLU A 70 -7.81 -12.43 8.68
C GLU A 70 -8.70 -12.99 7.56
N ARG A 71 -9.42 -14.08 7.85
CA ARG A 71 -10.32 -14.73 6.88
C ARG A 71 -11.35 -13.77 6.27
N ALA A 72 -11.74 -12.71 6.98
CA ALA A 72 -12.65 -11.68 6.50
C ALA A 72 -12.03 -10.84 5.37
N THR A 73 -10.72 -10.57 5.44
CA THR A 73 -9.96 -9.77 4.45
C THR A 73 -9.73 -10.49 3.12
N LEU A 74 -9.84 -11.82 3.09
CA LEU A 74 -9.60 -12.66 1.90
C LEU A 74 -10.82 -12.77 0.97
N ARG A 75 -11.96 -12.16 1.33
CA ARG A 75 -13.23 -12.24 0.60
C ARG A 75 -13.66 -10.93 -0.06
N ALA A 76 -12.80 -9.90 -0.03
CA ALA A 76 -13.03 -8.61 -0.68
C ALA A 76 -12.47 -8.61 -2.11
#